data_AF-A0A7V9HZ22-F1
#
_entry.id   AF-A0A7V9HZ22-F1
#
_cell.length_a   1.000
_cell.length_b   1.000
_cell.length_c   1.000
_cell.angle_alpha   90.00
_cell.angle_beta   90.00
_cell.angle_gamma   90.00
#
_symmetry.space_group_name_H-M   'P 1'
#
loop_
_entity.id
_entity.type
_entity.pdbx_description
1 polymer ?
#
loop_
_entity_poly.entity_id
_entity_poly.type
_entity_poly.pdbx_seq_one_letter_code
_entity_poly.pdbx_strand_id
1 'polypeptide(L)'
;MSQVCEEFHEWVESWVEQEIQKCKQKKCKKWCLCCNKWFCWIEIALVKVGQWVTRVVCEVVNVALDALGGILGLIFAIPILGRLLRQIWSALLDLIWRIVGLIGVLLDWLGVDWEKKYRICIIILSKQGKPLTSEAALTPTIQSAQATWKSAANVKLIVEAVHEVIPTDERDRNLVVECDFGAWTDDLFLTGSNFELYGNTYCFDGAGRRLIGWASPVIVFVVEDIVNKRGCSLGPFADYVTIEAASPGCLAHELGHAVYPWSHHSDSVNLMHSSCGGTQLREWQRILMRNSRHITYF
;
A
#
# COMPACT_ATOMS: atom_id res chain seq x y z
N MET A 1 4.88 -13.43 5.03
CA MET A 1 3.56 -13.83 4.48
C MET A 1 2.83 -12.53 4.26
N SER A 2 2.30 -12.26 3.06
CA SER A 2 1.70 -10.95 2.82
C SER A 2 0.52 -10.73 3.78
N GLN A 3 0.43 -9.54 4.37
CA GLN A 3 -0.59 -9.19 5.37
C GLN A 3 -2.02 -9.40 4.83
N VAL A 4 -2.22 -9.25 3.52
CA VAL A 4 -3.50 -9.53 2.84
C VAL A 4 -3.92 -10.99 3.00
N CYS A 5 -2.96 -11.92 2.97
CA CYS A 5 -3.25 -13.34 3.15
C CYS A 5 -3.51 -13.70 4.59
N GLU A 6 -2.85 -13.05 5.55
CA GLU A 6 -3.17 -13.19 6.96
C GLU A 6 -4.58 -12.69 7.26
N GLU A 7 -4.95 -11.50 6.77
CA GLU A 7 -6.31 -10.96 6.96
C GLU A 7 -7.38 -11.81 6.27
N PHE A 8 -7.11 -12.30 5.06
CA PHE A 8 -8.02 -13.23 4.38
C PHE A 8 -8.14 -14.54 5.18
N HIS A 9 -7.03 -15.03 5.75
CA HIS A 9 -7.02 -16.22 6.58
C HIS A 9 -7.87 -16.04 7.85
N GLU A 10 -7.68 -14.93 8.58
CA GLU A 10 -8.47 -14.58 9.76
C GLU A 10 -9.96 -14.47 9.41
N TRP A 11 -10.30 -13.84 8.28
CA TRP A 11 -11.67 -13.74 7.81
C TRP A 11 -12.27 -15.13 7.54
N VAL A 12 -11.55 -16.00 6.81
CA VAL A 12 -11.99 -17.38 6.55
C VAL A 12 -12.16 -18.13 7.85
N GLU A 13 -11.21 -18.08 8.78
CA GLU A 13 -11.27 -18.75 10.09
C GLU A 13 -12.50 -18.33 10.88
N SER A 14 -12.77 -17.02 10.96
CA SER A 14 -13.94 -16.51 11.67
C SER A 14 -15.25 -17.01 11.04
N TRP A 15 -15.31 -17.10 9.71
CA TRP A 15 -16.46 -17.61 8.98
C TRP A 15 -16.64 -19.12 9.20
N VAL A 16 -15.54 -19.89 9.21
CA VAL A 16 -15.54 -21.33 9.54
C VAL A 16 -16.10 -21.56 10.94
N GLU A 17 -15.64 -20.81 11.94
CA GLU A 17 -16.12 -20.93 13.31
C GLU A 17 -17.61 -20.64 13.43
N GLN A 18 -18.09 -19.59 12.76
CA GLN A 18 -19.51 -19.25 12.73
C GLN A 18 -20.35 -20.37 12.13
N GLU A 19 -19.92 -20.98 11.03
CA GLU A 19 -20.67 -22.08 10.41
C GLU A 19 -20.62 -23.37 11.24
N ILE A 20 -19.49 -23.67 11.89
CA ILE A 20 -19.40 -24.77 12.87
C ILE A 20 -20.41 -24.56 14.00
N GLN A 21 -20.54 -23.34 14.53
CA GLN A 21 -21.49 -23.03 15.60
C GLN A 21 -22.94 -23.15 15.13
N LYS A 22 -23.29 -22.60 13.95
CA LYS A 22 -24.63 -22.78 13.36
C LYS A 22 -24.97 -24.26 13.17
N CYS A 23 -24.00 -25.07 12.73
CA CYS A 23 -24.16 -26.50 12.58
C CYS A 23 -24.35 -27.24 13.92
N LYS A 24 -23.63 -26.84 14.98
CA LYS A 24 -23.84 -27.38 16.34
C LYS A 24 -25.23 -27.07 16.90
N GLN A 25 -25.79 -25.91 16.56
CA GLN A 25 -27.10 -25.47 17.05
C GLN A 25 -28.30 -26.10 16.29
N LYS A 26 -28.11 -26.59 15.05
CA LYS A 26 -29.18 -27.25 14.29
C LYS A 26 -29.62 -28.57 14.95
N LYS A 27 -30.84 -28.61 15.50
CA LYS A 27 -31.43 -29.83 16.08
C LYS A 27 -31.70 -30.89 15.01
N CYS A 28 -31.45 -32.17 15.32
CA CYS A 28 -31.80 -33.27 14.42
C CYS A 28 -33.31 -33.35 14.21
N LYS A 29 -33.73 -33.27 12.94
CA LYS A 29 -35.09 -33.65 12.56
C LYS A 29 -35.17 -35.18 12.50
N LYS A 30 -35.98 -35.77 13.40
CA LYS A 30 -36.21 -37.23 13.52
C LYS A 30 -36.65 -37.89 12.21
N TRP A 31 -37.35 -37.16 11.34
CA TRP A 31 -37.99 -37.71 10.14
C TRP A 31 -37.02 -37.93 8.96
N CYS A 32 -35.79 -37.43 9.03
CA CYS A 32 -34.82 -37.52 7.94
C CYS A 32 -33.46 -38.06 8.42
N LEU A 33 -33.46 -39.04 9.34
CA LEU A 33 -32.27 -39.82 9.75
C LEU A 33 -31.02 -38.97 10.10
N CYS A 34 -31.22 -37.78 10.68
CA CYS A 34 -30.14 -36.83 10.96
C CYS A 34 -29.27 -36.43 9.74
N CYS A 35 -29.77 -36.53 8.51
CA CYS A 35 -29.04 -36.14 7.28
C CYS A 35 -28.51 -34.70 7.33
N ASN A 36 -29.19 -33.78 8.03
CA ASN A 36 -28.69 -32.41 8.27
C ASN A 36 -27.32 -32.36 8.97
N LYS A 37 -27.00 -33.37 9.80
CA LYS A 37 -25.72 -33.44 10.51
C LYS A 37 -24.59 -33.94 9.59
N TRP A 38 -24.93 -34.83 8.65
CA TRP A 38 -24.03 -35.31 7.61
C TRP A 38 -23.70 -34.21 6.59
N PHE A 39 -24.71 -33.45 6.14
CA PHE A 39 -24.51 -32.26 5.31
C PHE A 39 -23.64 -31.21 6.00
N CYS A 40 -23.86 -30.95 7.30
CA CYS A 40 -22.99 -30.07 8.09
C CYS A 40 -21.52 -30.54 8.11
N TRP A 41 -21.26 -31.85 8.16
CA TRP A 41 -19.89 -32.35 8.13
C TRP A 41 -19.23 -32.15 6.76
N ILE A 42 -19.99 -32.34 5.67
CA ILE A 42 -19.53 -32.06 4.30
C ILE A 42 -19.25 -30.57 4.09
N GLU A 43 -20.15 -29.68 4.55
CA GLU A 43 -19.93 -28.23 4.51
C GLU A 43 -18.65 -27.86 5.26
N ILE A 44 -18.46 -28.34 6.50
CA ILE A 44 -17.23 -28.10 7.28
C ILE A 44 -16.00 -28.64 6.55
N ALA A 45 -16.07 -29.84 5.96
CA ALA A 45 -14.95 -30.44 5.24
C ALA A 45 -14.59 -29.62 3.99
N LEU A 46 -15.57 -29.20 3.19
CA LEU A 46 -15.35 -28.34 2.01
C LEU A 46 -14.74 -27.00 2.40
N VAL A 47 -15.22 -26.40 3.48
CA VAL A 47 -14.69 -25.12 3.99
C VAL A 47 -13.25 -25.28 4.48
N LYS A 48 -12.92 -26.35 5.20
CA LYS A 48 -11.54 -26.64 5.63
C LYS A 48 -10.60 -26.92 4.46
N VAL A 49 -11.07 -27.67 3.45
CA VAL A 49 -10.31 -27.89 2.21
C VAL A 49 -10.10 -26.57 1.48
N GLY A 50 -11.13 -25.72 1.38
CA GLY A 50 -11.02 -24.40 0.79
C GLY A 50 -10.01 -23.52 1.53
N GLN A 51 -10.02 -23.52 2.87
CA GLN A 51 -9.05 -22.81 3.70
C GLN A 51 -7.62 -23.31 3.43
N TRP A 52 -7.43 -24.63 3.36
CA TRP A 52 -6.13 -25.23 3.07
C TRP A 52 -5.64 -24.89 1.66
N VAL A 53 -6.48 -25.08 0.64
CA VAL A 53 -6.16 -24.73 -0.75
C VAL A 53 -5.82 -23.25 -0.85
N THR A 54 -6.63 -22.39 -0.25
CA THR A 54 -6.37 -20.94 -0.30
C THR A 54 -5.08 -20.59 0.41
N ARG A 55 -4.79 -21.19 1.56
CA ARG A 55 -3.52 -21.00 2.27
C ARG A 55 -2.32 -21.39 1.40
N VAL A 56 -2.35 -22.59 0.81
CA VAL A 56 -1.25 -23.07 -0.04
C VAL A 56 -1.11 -22.19 -1.27
N VAL A 57 -2.21 -21.84 -1.94
CA VAL A 57 -2.19 -20.96 -3.11
C VAL A 57 -1.68 -19.57 -2.72
N CYS A 58 -2.16 -18.97 -1.65
CA CYS A 58 -1.70 -17.68 -1.16
C CYS A 58 -0.22 -17.67 -0.81
N GLU A 59 0.26 -18.67 -0.06
CA GLU A 59 1.68 -18.76 0.31
C GLU A 59 2.56 -18.96 -0.93
N VAL A 60 2.23 -19.92 -1.80
CA VAL A 60 3.06 -20.26 -2.97
C VAL A 60 3.00 -19.16 -4.03
N VAL A 61 1.81 -18.65 -4.35
CA VAL A 61 1.62 -17.62 -5.38
C VAL A 61 2.24 -16.30 -4.94
N ASN A 62 2.05 -15.85 -3.69
CA ASN A 62 2.69 -14.60 -3.26
C ASN A 62 4.20 -14.71 -3.23
N VAL A 63 4.76 -15.80 -2.70
CA VAL A 63 6.22 -16.00 -2.72
C VAL A 63 6.74 -16.00 -4.16
N ALA A 64 6.05 -16.66 -5.09
CA ALA A 64 6.42 -16.65 -6.50
C ALA A 64 6.31 -15.24 -7.13
N LEU A 65 5.23 -14.50 -6.83
CA LEU A 65 5.02 -13.14 -7.32
C LEU A 65 6.02 -12.14 -6.72
N ASP A 66 6.36 -12.27 -5.44
CA ASP A 66 7.37 -11.44 -4.77
C ASP A 66 8.77 -11.75 -5.31
N ALA A 67 9.08 -13.03 -5.56
CA ALA A 67 10.34 -13.41 -6.22
C ALA A 67 10.44 -12.86 -7.65
N LEU A 68 9.36 -12.99 -8.45
CA LEU A 68 9.29 -12.39 -9.79
C LEU A 68 9.36 -10.87 -9.72
N GLY A 69 8.68 -10.26 -8.75
CA GLY A 69 8.71 -8.83 -8.46
C GLY A 69 10.12 -8.34 -8.12
N GLY A 70 10.86 -9.10 -7.32
CA GLY A 70 12.26 -8.83 -7.01
C GLY A 70 13.16 -8.92 -8.24
N ILE A 71 13.01 -9.97 -9.05
CA ILE A 71 13.81 -10.16 -10.29
C ILE A 71 13.54 -9.04 -11.31
N LEU A 72 12.26 -8.74 -11.57
CA LEU A 72 11.89 -7.64 -12.44
C LEU A 72 12.27 -6.28 -11.83
N GLY A 73 12.23 -6.17 -10.51
CA GLY A 73 12.73 -5.03 -9.75
C GLY A 73 14.21 -4.74 -10.01
N LEU A 74 15.05 -5.77 -10.18
CA LEU A 74 16.45 -5.59 -10.58
C LEU A 74 16.58 -5.02 -12.01
N ILE A 75 15.69 -5.43 -12.93
CA ILE A 75 15.64 -4.86 -14.28
C ILE A 75 15.15 -3.40 -14.22
N PHE A 76 14.13 -3.12 -13.40
CA PHE A 76 13.62 -1.78 -13.17
C PHE A 76 14.62 -0.88 -12.45
N ALA A 77 15.58 -1.43 -11.70
CA ALA A 77 16.67 -0.68 -11.09
C ALA A 77 17.80 -0.32 -12.07
N ILE A 78 17.74 -0.72 -13.34
CA ILE A 78 18.72 -0.28 -14.35
C ILE A 78 18.48 1.21 -14.64
N PRO A 79 19.49 2.08 -14.48
CA PRO A 79 19.33 3.51 -14.76
C PRO A 79 18.83 3.77 -16.18
N ILE A 80 18.01 4.81 -16.29
CA ILE A 80 17.39 5.35 -17.49
C ILE A 80 16.36 4.37 -18.08
N LEU A 81 16.82 3.25 -18.66
CA LEU A 81 15.94 2.31 -19.35
C LEU A 81 15.03 1.55 -18.40
N GLY A 82 15.58 0.98 -17.32
CA GLY A 82 14.80 0.24 -16.32
C GLY A 82 13.79 1.14 -15.61
N ARG A 83 14.23 2.34 -15.20
CA ARG A 83 13.38 3.33 -14.54
C ARG A 83 12.28 3.86 -15.44
N LEU A 84 12.56 4.17 -16.70
CA LEU A 84 11.54 4.58 -17.65
C LEU A 84 10.49 3.48 -17.88
N LEU A 85 10.93 2.22 -18.02
CA LEU A 85 10.02 1.08 -18.11
C LEU A 85 9.17 0.95 -16.86
N ARG A 86 9.73 1.18 -15.67
CA ARG A 86 9.00 1.15 -14.40
C ARG A 86 7.92 2.23 -14.34
N GLN A 87 8.23 3.47 -14.73
CA GLN A 87 7.25 4.56 -14.75
C GLN A 87 6.10 4.25 -15.73
N ILE A 88 6.42 3.77 -16.93
CA ILE A 88 5.40 3.36 -17.93
C ILE A 88 4.53 2.23 -17.39
N TRP A 89 5.14 1.22 -16.76
CA TRP A 89 4.44 0.10 -16.17
C TRP A 89 3.52 0.55 -15.02
N SER A 90 3.99 1.43 -14.13
CA SER A 90 3.20 1.97 -13.03
C SER A 90 2.01 2.78 -13.52
N ALA A 91 2.21 3.65 -14.51
CA ALA A 91 1.13 4.41 -15.14
C ALA A 91 0.09 3.50 -15.81
N LEU A 92 0.55 2.47 -16.53
CA LEU A 92 -0.33 1.50 -17.18
C LEU A 92 -1.18 0.75 -16.14
N LEU A 93 -0.58 0.31 -15.05
CA LEU A 93 -1.29 -0.38 -13.97
C LEU A 93 -2.29 0.55 -13.27
N ASP A 94 -1.93 1.79 -12.96
CA ASP A 94 -2.86 2.75 -12.36
C ASP A 94 -4.07 2.97 -13.29
N LEU A 95 -3.85 3.10 -14.60
CA LEU A 95 -4.92 3.21 -15.59
C LEU A 95 -5.83 1.97 -15.61
N ILE A 96 -5.25 0.76 -15.71
CA ILE A 96 -6.02 -0.49 -15.73
C ILE A 96 -6.87 -0.62 -14.46
N TRP A 97 -6.28 -0.40 -13.29
CA TRP A 97 -6.99 -0.56 -12.03
C TRP A 97 -8.03 0.52 -11.78
N ARG A 98 -7.82 1.75 -12.26
CA ARG A 98 -8.86 2.79 -12.26
C ARG A 98 -10.06 2.41 -13.12
N ILE A 99 -9.85 1.75 -14.26
CA ILE A 99 -10.93 1.26 -15.13
C ILE A 99 -11.69 0.12 -14.45
N VAL A 100 -10.99 -0.86 -13.88
CA VAL A 100 -11.60 -1.97 -13.15
C VAL A 100 -12.39 -1.47 -11.92
N GLY A 101 -11.85 -0.47 -11.23
CA GLY A 101 -12.47 0.12 -10.04
C GLY A 101 -13.63 1.09 -10.31
N LEU A 102 -14.02 1.32 -11.58
CA LEU A 102 -15.18 2.15 -11.91
C LEU A 102 -16.49 1.67 -11.25
N ILE A 103 -16.64 0.36 -11.03
CA ILE A 103 -17.77 -0.17 -10.26
C ILE A 103 -17.74 0.36 -8.82
N GLY A 104 -16.56 0.40 -8.20
CA GLY A 104 -16.36 1.00 -6.88
C GLY A 104 -16.64 2.50 -6.86
N VAL A 105 -16.27 3.22 -7.92
CA VAL A 105 -16.60 4.64 -8.09
C VAL A 105 -18.12 4.85 -8.14
N LEU A 106 -18.85 4.01 -8.87
CA LEU A 106 -20.31 4.07 -8.91
C LEU A 106 -20.92 3.81 -7.52
N LEU A 107 -20.39 2.84 -6.77
CA LEU A 107 -20.83 2.56 -5.41
C LEU A 107 -20.53 3.73 -4.46
N ASP A 108 -19.32 4.29 -4.50
CA ASP A 108 -18.93 5.45 -3.69
C ASP A 108 -19.84 6.66 -4.03
N TRP A 109 -20.16 6.89 -5.32
CA TRP A 109 -21.08 7.95 -5.77
C TRP A 109 -22.53 7.72 -5.32
N LEU A 110 -22.96 6.47 -5.19
CA LEU A 110 -24.26 6.08 -4.61
C LEU A 110 -24.26 6.14 -3.07
N GLY A 111 -23.17 6.61 -2.44
CA GLY A 111 -23.04 6.78 -1.00
C GLY A 111 -22.62 5.51 -0.26
N VAL A 112 -22.20 4.45 -0.96
CA VAL A 112 -21.69 3.23 -0.35
C VAL A 112 -20.22 3.42 0.03
N ASP A 113 -19.99 4.07 1.16
CA ASP A 113 -18.66 4.38 1.67
C ASP A 113 -18.14 3.27 2.60
N TRP A 114 -17.80 2.11 2.05
CA TRP A 114 -17.14 1.06 2.83
C TRP A 114 -15.68 1.40 3.09
N GLU A 115 -15.17 1.03 4.26
CA GLU A 115 -13.76 1.25 4.60
C GLU A 115 -12.86 0.50 3.62
N LYS A 116 -11.89 1.22 3.03
CA LYS A 116 -10.81 0.65 2.22
C LYS A 116 -9.49 0.70 2.99
N LYS A 117 -8.48 -0.02 2.53
CA LYS A 117 -7.16 -0.12 3.12
C LYS A 117 -6.13 0.51 2.19
N TYR A 118 -5.17 1.19 2.77
CA TYR A 118 -4.03 1.78 2.06
C TYR A 118 -2.77 1.39 2.81
N ARG A 119 -1.81 0.76 2.13
CA ARG A 119 -0.67 0.11 2.76
C ARG A 119 0.60 0.89 2.48
N ILE A 120 1.44 1.06 3.49
CA ILE A 120 2.73 1.71 3.36
C ILE A 120 3.84 0.90 4.02
N CYS A 121 5.04 0.99 3.45
CA CYS A 121 6.26 0.46 4.05
C CYS A 121 7.24 1.63 4.19
N ILE A 122 7.71 1.89 5.41
CA ILE A 122 8.55 3.06 5.70
C ILE A 122 10.00 2.62 5.75
N ILE A 123 10.88 3.31 5.02
CA ILE A 123 12.32 3.09 5.01
C ILE A 123 13.00 4.37 5.49
N ILE A 124 13.61 4.31 6.66
CA ILE A 124 14.41 5.38 7.24
C ILE A 124 15.85 5.24 6.75
N LEU A 125 16.31 6.20 5.94
CA LEU A 125 17.70 6.20 5.49
C LEU A 125 18.66 6.54 6.65
N SER A 126 19.93 6.18 6.49
CA SER A 126 20.99 6.46 7.45
C SER A 126 22.02 7.44 6.87
N LYS A 127 22.67 8.19 7.76
CA LYS A 127 23.83 9.03 7.45
C LYS A 127 24.96 8.71 8.43
N GLN A 128 26.14 8.37 7.91
CA GLN A 128 27.30 8.02 8.72
C GLN A 128 27.01 6.89 9.72
N GLY A 129 26.21 5.92 9.28
CA GLY A 129 25.82 4.76 10.05
C GLY A 129 24.84 5.02 11.19
N LYS A 130 24.14 6.15 11.16
CA LYS A 130 23.04 6.44 12.09
C LYS A 130 21.75 6.68 11.32
N PRO A 131 20.61 6.11 11.74
CA PRO A 131 19.31 6.43 11.16
C PRO A 131 19.05 7.94 11.28
N LEU A 132 18.46 8.54 10.25
CA LEU A 132 18.12 9.97 10.27
C LEU A 132 17.08 10.32 11.34
N THR A 133 16.23 9.36 11.68
CA THR A 133 15.21 9.46 12.73
C THR A 133 14.91 8.07 13.28
N SER A 134 14.03 7.97 14.27
CA SER A 134 13.56 6.67 14.79
C SER A 134 12.09 6.45 14.45
N GLU A 135 11.65 5.19 14.45
CA GLU A 135 10.22 4.87 14.34
C GLU A 135 9.38 5.63 15.37
N ALA A 136 9.84 5.68 16.62
CA ALA A 136 9.15 6.38 17.70
C ALA A 136 8.94 7.88 17.43
N ALA A 137 9.92 8.53 16.78
CA ALA A 137 9.82 9.94 16.40
C ALA A 137 8.84 10.16 15.23
N LEU A 138 8.65 9.16 14.36
CA LEU A 138 7.69 9.21 13.25
C LEU A 138 6.26 8.85 13.67
N THR A 139 6.08 8.12 14.79
CA THR A 139 4.77 7.67 15.27
C THR A 139 3.70 8.78 15.31
N PRO A 140 3.95 10.00 15.82
CA PRO A 140 2.94 11.05 15.81
C PRO A 140 2.48 11.44 14.40
N THR A 141 3.41 11.49 13.45
CA THR A 141 3.12 11.77 12.04
C THR A 141 2.36 10.62 11.39
N ILE A 142 2.74 9.37 11.65
CA ILE A 142 2.04 8.18 11.17
C ILE A 142 0.59 8.20 11.67
N GLN A 143 0.39 8.44 12.96
CA GLN A 143 -0.95 8.50 13.56
C GLN A 143 -1.78 9.65 12.99
N SER A 144 -1.16 10.83 12.76
CA SER A 144 -1.82 11.96 12.11
C SER A 144 -2.25 11.62 10.68
N ALA A 145 -1.39 10.95 9.91
CA ALA A 145 -1.73 10.48 8.57
C ALA A 145 -2.85 9.44 8.59
N GLN A 146 -2.81 8.48 9.52
CA GLN A 146 -3.87 7.49 9.71
C GLN A 146 -5.22 8.16 10.03
N ALA A 147 -5.24 9.12 10.94
CA ALA A 147 -6.44 9.87 11.30
C ALA A 147 -6.97 10.71 10.12
N THR A 148 -6.07 11.30 9.33
CA THR A 148 -6.42 12.09 8.16
C THR A 148 -7.04 11.22 7.07
N TRP A 149 -6.42 10.10 6.69
CA TRP A 149 -6.97 9.17 5.70
C TRP A 149 -8.29 8.54 6.15
N LYS A 150 -8.40 8.21 7.43
CA LYS A 150 -9.64 7.66 8.00
C LYS A 150 -10.78 8.68 7.97
N SER A 151 -10.52 9.94 8.34
CA SER A 151 -11.56 10.97 8.40
C SER A 151 -11.91 11.57 7.02
N ALA A 152 -10.92 11.81 6.16
CA ALA A 152 -11.11 12.45 4.87
C ALA A 152 -11.67 11.52 3.78
N ALA A 153 -11.29 10.24 3.83
CA ALA A 153 -11.57 9.28 2.77
C ALA A 153 -12.14 7.94 3.25
N ASN A 154 -12.35 7.75 4.56
CA ASN A 154 -12.73 6.45 5.14
C ASN A 154 -11.79 5.32 4.70
N VAL A 155 -10.48 5.61 4.75
CA VAL A 155 -9.40 4.70 4.39
C VAL A 155 -8.58 4.39 5.62
N LYS A 156 -8.40 3.10 5.94
CA LYS A 156 -7.50 2.62 6.97
C LYS A 156 -6.07 2.57 6.41
N LEU A 157 -5.24 3.51 6.82
CA LEU A 157 -3.82 3.51 6.51
C LEU A 157 -3.08 2.51 7.40
N ILE A 158 -2.42 1.53 6.79
CA ILE A 158 -1.74 0.42 7.45
C ILE A 158 -0.24 0.53 7.18
N VAL A 159 0.54 0.61 8.25
CA VAL A 159 2.00 0.51 8.17
C VAL A 159 2.35 -0.97 8.22
N GLU A 160 2.85 -1.51 7.12
CA GLU A 160 3.25 -2.92 7.04
C GLU A 160 4.55 -3.15 7.81
N ALA A 161 5.51 -2.24 7.66
CA ALA A 161 6.78 -2.27 8.36
C ALA A 161 7.46 -0.89 8.38
N VAL A 162 8.35 -0.71 9.36
CA VAL A 162 9.30 0.40 9.43
C VAL A 162 10.70 -0.21 9.48
N HIS A 163 11.55 0.19 8.53
CA HIS A 163 12.92 -0.31 8.41
C HIS A 163 13.91 0.84 8.57
N GLU A 164 14.98 0.60 9.32
CA GLU A 164 16.15 1.46 9.36
C GLU A 164 17.22 0.84 8.44
N VAL A 165 17.68 1.61 7.45
CA VAL A 165 18.71 1.13 6.50
C VAL A 165 20.04 0.95 7.23
N ILE A 166 20.71 -0.17 6.94
CA ILE A 166 21.97 -0.53 7.60
C ILE A 166 23.12 0.34 7.07
N PRO A 167 24.05 0.79 7.93
CA PRO A 167 25.17 1.70 7.62
C PRO A 167 26.03 1.40 6.38
N THR A 168 26.06 0.15 5.90
CA THR A 168 26.88 -0.27 4.76
C THR A 168 26.19 -0.10 3.42
N ASP A 169 24.87 0.11 3.43
CA ASP A 169 24.07 0.28 2.22
C ASP A 169 23.94 1.75 1.82
N GLU A 170 24.68 2.66 2.47
CA GLU A 170 24.59 4.11 2.27
C GLU A 170 24.90 4.49 0.81
N ARG A 171 23.93 5.20 0.22
CA ARG A 171 24.08 5.87 -1.07
C ARG A 171 23.73 7.33 -0.83
N ASP A 172 24.71 8.13 -0.40
CA ASP A 172 24.55 9.54 0.04
C ASP A 172 23.69 10.40 -0.88
N ARG A 173 23.67 10.10 -2.19
CA ARG A 173 22.84 10.75 -3.20
C ARG A 173 21.32 10.63 -2.97
N ASN A 174 20.86 9.69 -2.14
CA ASN A 174 19.45 9.51 -1.80
C ASN A 174 19.04 10.24 -0.51
N LEU A 175 20.00 10.85 0.20
CA LEU A 175 19.73 11.61 1.43
C LEU A 175 19.18 13.01 1.12
N VAL A 176 19.62 13.61 0.02
CA VAL A 176 19.12 14.90 -0.46
C VAL A 176 18.50 14.68 -1.83
N VAL A 177 17.20 14.92 -1.94
CA VAL A 177 16.46 14.69 -3.19
C VAL A 177 15.86 15.98 -3.73
N GLU A 178 15.86 16.13 -5.05
CA GLU A 178 15.10 17.19 -5.70
C GLU A 178 13.59 16.88 -5.72
N CYS A 179 12.77 17.90 -5.97
CA CYS A 179 11.34 17.74 -6.22
C CYS A 179 10.93 18.36 -7.55
N ASP A 180 9.66 18.17 -7.95
CA ASP A 180 9.12 18.61 -9.24
C ASP A 180 9.84 17.93 -10.43
N PHE A 181 10.23 18.70 -11.47
CA PHE A 181 10.93 18.14 -12.64
C PHE A 181 12.28 17.51 -12.27
N GLY A 182 12.94 18.04 -11.24
CA GLY A 182 14.18 17.50 -10.69
C GLY A 182 14.00 16.09 -10.13
N ALA A 183 12.91 15.82 -9.41
CA ALA A 183 12.59 14.48 -8.93
C ALA A 183 12.38 13.50 -10.09
N TRP A 184 11.72 13.93 -11.17
CA TRP A 184 11.49 13.07 -12.32
C TRP A 184 12.82 12.70 -13.01
N THR A 185 13.73 13.66 -13.16
CA THR A 185 15.06 13.38 -13.71
C THR A 185 15.87 12.49 -12.78
N ASP A 186 15.90 12.76 -11.47
CA ASP A 186 16.63 11.97 -10.49
C ASP A 186 16.14 10.52 -10.42
N ASP A 187 14.83 10.31 -10.57
CA ASP A 187 14.24 8.98 -10.62
C ASP A 187 14.69 8.17 -11.82
N LEU A 188 14.95 8.81 -12.97
CA LEU A 188 15.50 8.12 -14.13
C LEU A 188 16.95 7.69 -13.92
N PHE A 189 17.70 8.32 -13.02
CA PHE A 189 19.10 8.00 -12.80
C PHE A 189 19.30 7.09 -11.59
N LEU A 190 20.44 7.27 -10.91
CA LEU A 190 20.88 6.42 -9.82
C LEU A 190 20.00 6.59 -8.58
N THR A 191 19.40 7.76 -8.35
CA THR A 191 18.55 8.01 -7.18
C THR A 191 17.32 7.09 -7.21
N GLY A 192 16.56 7.08 -8.31
CA GLY A 192 15.41 6.16 -8.45
C GLY A 192 15.82 4.68 -8.51
N SER A 193 16.96 4.38 -9.14
CA SER A 193 17.53 3.01 -9.15
C SER A 193 17.80 2.49 -7.73
N ASN A 194 18.33 3.36 -6.86
CA ASN A 194 18.61 3.03 -5.47
C ASN A 194 17.33 2.84 -4.65
N PHE A 195 16.33 3.72 -4.84
CA PHE A 195 15.03 3.55 -4.19
C PHE A 195 14.34 2.26 -4.61
N GLU A 196 14.42 1.86 -5.88
CA GLU A 196 13.90 0.57 -6.33
C GLU A 196 14.61 -0.61 -5.64
N LEU A 197 15.94 -0.52 -5.51
CA LEU A 197 16.71 -1.55 -4.79
C LEU A 197 16.34 -1.60 -3.31
N TYR A 198 16.29 -0.48 -2.61
CA TYR A 198 15.89 -0.45 -1.20
C TYR A 198 14.47 -0.98 -1.02
N GLY A 199 13.53 -0.60 -1.89
CA GLY A 199 12.16 -1.08 -1.82
C GLY A 199 12.04 -2.59 -2.01
N ASN A 200 12.83 -3.17 -2.91
CA ASN A 200 12.82 -4.62 -3.15
C ASN A 200 13.62 -5.40 -2.10
N THR A 201 14.59 -4.77 -1.42
CA THR A 201 15.36 -5.41 -0.34
C THR A 201 14.61 -5.37 0.99
N TYR A 202 14.14 -4.20 1.40
CA TYR A 202 13.55 -3.99 2.73
C TYR A 202 12.04 -4.24 2.73
N CYS A 203 11.32 -3.84 1.68
CA CYS A 203 9.87 -4.04 1.54
C CYS A 203 9.53 -5.17 0.56
N PHE A 204 10.22 -6.31 0.68
CA PHE A 204 10.14 -7.44 -0.26
C PHE A 204 8.74 -8.07 -0.32
N ASP A 205 8.07 -8.26 0.82
CA ASP A 205 6.71 -8.85 0.93
C ASP A 205 5.61 -8.00 0.24
N GLY A 206 5.98 -6.85 -0.34
CA GLY A 206 5.13 -6.01 -1.19
C GLY A 206 5.51 -6.02 -2.68
N ALA A 207 6.62 -6.66 -3.07
CA ALA A 207 7.19 -6.55 -4.41
C ALA A 207 6.26 -7.12 -5.49
N GLY A 208 5.62 -8.27 -5.25
CA GLY A 208 4.67 -8.87 -6.17
C GLY A 208 3.43 -7.99 -6.35
N ARG A 209 2.93 -7.38 -5.26
CA ARG A 209 1.82 -6.42 -5.30
C ARG A 209 2.17 -5.14 -6.08
N ARG A 210 3.39 -4.63 -5.91
CA ARG A 210 3.93 -3.52 -6.73
C ARG A 210 4.11 -3.89 -8.21
N LEU A 211 4.36 -5.17 -8.50
CA LEU A 211 4.47 -5.67 -9.87
C LEU A 211 3.11 -5.77 -10.55
N ILE A 212 2.06 -6.24 -9.87
CA ILE A 212 0.70 -6.36 -10.44
C ILE A 212 -0.15 -5.11 -10.26
N GLY A 213 0.26 -4.19 -9.38
CA GLY A 213 -0.42 -2.93 -9.06
C GLY A 213 -1.56 -3.04 -8.06
N TRP A 214 -2.12 -4.23 -7.82
CA TRP A 214 -3.26 -4.41 -6.92
C TRP A 214 -2.85 -4.45 -5.44
N ALA A 215 -3.48 -3.61 -4.61
CA ALA A 215 -3.14 -3.45 -3.19
C ALA A 215 -1.65 -3.17 -2.98
N SER A 216 -1.04 -2.49 -3.96
CA SER A 216 0.39 -2.15 -3.99
C SER A 216 0.73 -1.24 -2.82
N PRO A 217 1.66 -1.61 -1.92
CA PRO A 217 2.08 -0.71 -0.86
C PRO A 217 2.91 0.44 -1.42
N VAL A 218 2.66 1.66 -0.93
CA VAL A 218 3.50 2.82 -1.24
C VAL A 218 4.69 2.86 -0.28
N ILE A 219 5.88 2.95 -0.83
CA ILE A 219 7.11 3.01 -0.03
C ILE A 219 7.36 4.45 0.39
N VAL A 220 7.57 4.69 1.68
CA VAL A 220 7.88 6.02 2.21
C VAL A 220 9.35 6.06 2.56
N PHE A 221 10.13 6.81 1.79
CA PHE A 221 11.53 7.07 2.10
C PHE A 221 11.65 8.28 3.00
N VAL A 222 12.23 8.09 4.18
CA VAL A 222 12.59 9.19 5.08
C VAL A 222 14.01 9.61 4.76
N VAL A 223 14.15 10.80 4.19
CA VAL A 223 15.40 11.35 3.66
C VAL A 223 15.88 12.52 4.53
N GLU A 224 17.13 12.96 4.35
CA GLU A 224 17.70 14.05 5.15
C GLU A 224 17.08 15.39 4.78
N ASP A 225 17.01 15.68 3.47
CA ASP A 225 16.52 16.95 2.95
C ASP A 225 15.80 16.74 1.61
N ILE A 226 14.82 17.60 1.35
CA ILE A 226 14.10 17.67 0.08
C ILE A 226 14.18 19.12 -0.38
N VAL A 227 14.91 19.37 -1.46
CA VAL A 227 15.32 20.72 -1.85
C VAL A 227 14.12 21.67 -1.97
N ASN A 228 14.06 22.68 -1.09
CA ASN A 228 13.00 23.69 -0.98
C ASN A 228 11.59 23.15 -0.64
N LYS A 229 11.47 21.92 -0.13
CA LYS A 229 10.21 21.26 0.20
C LYS A 229 10.36 20.43 1.49
N ARG A 230 9.28 19.80 1.93
CA ARG A 230 9.26 18.89 3.10
C ARG A 230 8.82 17.46 2.76
N GLY A 231 8.41 17.27 1.51
CA GLY A 231 7.91 16.04 0.95
C GLY A 231 8.00 16.10 -0.57
N CYS A 232 8.04 14.94 -1.21
CA CYS A 232 7.91 14.84 -2.65
C CYS A 232 7.26 13.51 -3.05
N SER A 233 6.54 13.57 -4.17
CA SER A 233 5.91 12.43 -4.80
C SER A 233 5.95 12.62 -6.31
N LEU A 234 6.25 11.55 -7.03
CA LEU A 234 6.14 11.50 -8.49
C LEU A 234 4.72 11.13 -8.95
N GLY A 235 3.76 11.18 -8.02
CA GLY A 235 2.38 10.83 -8.27
C GLY A 235 2.22 9.35 -8.67
N PRO A 236 1.29 9.03 -9.58
CA PRO A 236 1.00 7.63 -9.95
C PRO A 236 2.12 6.94 -10.75
N PHE A 237 3.18 7.67 -11.12
CA PHE A 237 4.31 7.13 -11.87
C PHE A 237 5.32 6.38 -11.01
N ALA A 238 5.29 6.56 -9.69
CA ALA A 238 6.14 5.85 -8.75
C ALA A 238 5.32 5.15 -7.65
N ASP A 239 5.83 4.02 -7.16
CA ASP A 239 5.28 3.32 -6.00
C ASP A 239 5.91 3.81 -4.69
N TYR A 240 6.48 5.02 -4.67
CA TYR A 240 7.13 5.58 -3.49
C TYR A 240 6.94 7.09 -3.38
N VAL A 241 7.11 7.58 -2.15
CA VAL A 241 7.15 9.00 -1.78
C VAL A 241 8.35 9.26 -0.88
N THR A 242 8.79 10.51 -0.81
CA THR A 242 9.87 10.94 0.10
C THR A 242 9.34 11.97 1.10
N ILE A 243 9.76 11.86 2.35
CA ILE A 243 9.50 12.85 3.40
C ILE A 243 10.80 13.22 4.12
N GLU A 244 10.89 14.47 4.57
CA GLU A 244 12.04 14.96 5.33
C GLU A 244 12.02 14.41 6.77
N ALA A 245 13.15 13.88 7.24
CA ALA A 245 13.28 13.34 8.60
C ALA A 245 13.03 14.39 9.69
N ALA A 246 13.51 15.63 9.47
CA ALA A 246 13.38 16.73 10.43
C ALA A 246 11.97 17.35 10.45
N SER A 247 11.21 17.23 9.37
CA SER A 247 9.85 17.78 9.25
C SER A 247 8.88 16.83 8.54
N PRO A 248 8.58 15.66 9.13
CA PRO A 248 7.85 14.59 8.44
C PRO A 248 6.34 14.88 8.26
N GLY A 249 5.86 16.06 8.64
CA GLY A 249 4.43 16.42 8.65
C GLY A 249 3.72 16.35 7.29
N CYS A 250 4.45 16.22 6.18
CA CYS A 250 3.87 16.05 4.84
C CYS A 250 3.46 14.61 4.49
N LEU A 251 3.63 13.61 5.37
CA LEU A 251 3.34 12.21 5.07
C LEU A 251 1.95 12.00 4.43
N ALA A 252 0.88 12.52 5.04
CA ALA A 252 -0.47 12.34 4.52
C ALA A 252 -0.65 12.99 3.14
N HIS A 253 -0.03 14.15 2.93
CA HIS A 253 -0.06 14.91 1.69
C HIS A 253 0.66 14.18 0.55
N GLU A 254 1.87 13.68 0.81
CA GLU A 254 2.66 12.96 -0.21
C GLU A 254 2.01 11.63 -0.61
N LEU A 255 1.45 10.91 0.37
CA LEU A 255 0.64 9.73 0.10
C LEU A 255 -0.60 10.07 -0.73
N GLY A 256 -1.12 11.30 -0.60
CA GLY A 256 -2.20 11.83 -1.42
C GLY A 256 -1.80 11.90 -2.89
N HIS A 257 -0.64 12.48 -3.20
CA HIS A 257 -0.10 12.55 -4.56
C HIS A 257 0.08 11.18 -5.20
N ALA A 258 0.53 10.17 -4.44
CA ALA A 258 0.69 8.81 -4.97
C ALA A 258 -0.60 8.19 -5.52
N VAL A 259 -1.77 8.63 -5.03
CA VAL A 259 -3.09 8.09 -5.44
C VAL A 259 -3.97 9.11 -6.18
N TYR A 260 -3.48 10.34 -6.32
CA TYR A 260 -4.21 11.47 -6.88
C TYR A 260 -3.48 12.03 -8.10
N PRO A 261 -4.05 11.91 -9.31
CA PRO A 261 -3.36 12.25 -10.54
C PRO A 261 -3.30 13.76 -10.84
N TRP A 262 -3.85 14.62 -9.98
CA TRP A 262 -3.94 16.06 -10.24
C TRP A 262 -3.07 16.89 -9.29
N SER A 263 -2.86 18.15 -9.65
CA SER A 263 -2.02 19.07 -8.90
C SER A 263 -2.63 19.48 -7.56
N HIS A 264 -1.86 20.23 -6.77
CA HIS A 264 -2.30 20.85 -5.53
C HIS A 264 -3.65 21.57 -5.67
N HIS A 265 -4.41 21.55 -4.57
CA HIS A 265 -5.62 22.33 -4.41
C HIS A 265 -5.29 23.67 -3.72
N SER A 266 -6.03 24.73 -4.04
CA SER A 266 -5.77 26.09 -3.52
C SER A 266 -6.30 26.34 -2.12
N ASP A 267 -7.31 25.59 -1.70
CA ASP A 267 -7.90 25.70 -0.35
C ASP A 267 -6.96 25.15 0.73
N SER A 268 -6.66 25.96 1.75
CA SER A 268 -5.66 25.67 2.78
C SER A 268 -6.04 24.53 3.73
N VAL A 269 -7.34 24.21 3.85
CA VAL A 269 -7.80 23.07 4.65
C VAL A 269 -7.79 21.76 3.86
N ASN A 270 -7.56 21.81 2.55
CA ASN A 270 -7.52 20.65 1.69
C ASN A 270 -6.23 19.85 1.90
N LEU A 271 -6.34 18.52 1.99
CA LEU A 271 -5.20 17.62 2.10
C LEU A 271 -4.18 17.84 0.98
N MET A 272 -4.63 18.18 -0.23
CA MET A 272 -3.76 18.45 -1.38
C MET A 272 -3.28 19.90 -1.45
N HIS A 273 -3.35 20.68 -0.37
CA HIS A 273 -2.77 22.02 -0.34
C HIS A 273 -1.24 21.98 -0.22
N SER A 274 -0.55 22.87 -0.94
CA SER A 274 0.93 22.93 -1.01
C SER A 274 1.67 23.09 0.34
N SER A 275 0.98 23.48 1.41
CA SER A 275 1.57 23.61 2.75
C SER A 275 1.59 22.32 3.56
N CYS A 276 1.01 21.22 3.05
CA CYS A 276 0.81 19.95 3.75
C CYS A 276 -0.01 20.01 5.05
N GLY A 277 -0.65 21.13 5.38
CA GLY A 277 -1.36 21.32 6.65
C GLY A 277 -2.86 20.96 6.63
N GLY A 278 -3.43 20.74 5.44
CA GLY A 278 -4.83 20.43 5.29
C GLY A 278 -5.13 18.95 5.55
N THR A 279 -6.37 18.67 5.93
CA THR A 279 -6.83 17.32 6.29
C THR A 279 -8.13 16.93 5.59
N GLN A 280 -8.71 17.81 4.78
CA GLN A 280 -10.01 17.60 4.14
C GLN A 280 -9.87 17.23 2.67
N LEU A 281 -10.83 16.46 2.17
CA LEU A 281 -10.97 16.16 0.74
C LEU A 281 -12.36 16.51 0.27
N ARG A 282 -12.44 17.10 -0.93
CA ARG A 282 -13.72 17.19 -1.64
C ARG A 282 -14.21 15.78 -1.97
N GLU A 283 -15.52 15.62 -2.07
CA GLU A 283 -16.14 14.32 -2.35
C GLU A 283 -15.57 13.65 -3.61
N TRP A 284 -15.40 14.40 -4.69
CA TRP A 284 -14.80 13.87 -5.91
C TRP A 284 -13.31 13.53 -5.75
N GLN A 285 -12.55 14.25 -4.90
CA GLN A 285 -11.14 13.93 -4.62
C GLN A 285 -11.07 12.60 -3.88
N ARG A 286 -11.92 12.44 -2.86
CA ARG A 286 -12.08 11.18 -2.11
C ARG A 286 -12.37 10.02 -3.05
N ILE A 287 -13.38 10.14 -3.91
CA ILE A 287 -13.76 9.08 -4.87
C ILE A 287 -12.58 8.73 -5.80
N LEU A 288 -11.90 9.75 -6.34
CA LEU A 288 -10.78 9.55 -7.26
C LEU A 288 -9.58 8.86 -6.59
N MET A 289 -9.25 9.26 -5.36
CA MET A 289 -8.16 8.66 -4.58
C MET A 289 -8.50 7.22 -4.18
N ARG A 290 -9.73 6.96 -3.71
CA ARG A 290 -10.24 5.63 -3.37
C ARG A 290 -10.30 4.66 -4.56
N ASN A 291 -10.17 5.16 -5.78
CA ASN A 291 -10.10 4.37 -7.00
C ASN A 291 -8.67 4.13 -7.50
N SER A 292 -7.66 4.41 -6.68
CA SER A 292 -6.27 4.08 -7.01
C SER A 292 -5.98 2.59 -6.79
N ARG A 293 -5.03 2.06 -7.56
CA ARG A 293 -4.50 0.70 -7.43
C ARG A 293 -3.97 0.36 -6.02
N HIS A 294 -3.57 1.39 -5.27
CA HIS A 294 -3.04 1.28 -3.91
C HIS A 294 -4.12 1.17 -2.81
N ILE A 295 -5.36 1.56 -3.10
CA ILE A 295 -6.45 1.64 -2.12
C ILE A 295 -7.51 0.60 -2.45
N THR A 296 -7.53 -0.49 -1.69
CA THR A 296 -8.35 -1.69 -1.94
C THR A 296 -9.21 -2.05 -0.74
N TYR A 297 -10.19 -2.93 -0.91
CA TYR A 297 -10.96 -3.46 0.23
C TYR A 297 -10.20 -4.52 1.05
N PHE A 298 -9.14 -5.07 0.47
CA PHE A 298 -8.35 -6.16 1.00
C PHE A 298 -6.97 -5.70 1.39
#